data_AF-A0A0M4DCR2-F1
#
_entry.id   AF-A0A0M4DCR2-F1
#
_cell.length_a   1.000
_cell.length_b   1.000
_cell.length_c   1.000
_cell.angle_alpha   90.00
_cell.angle_beta   90.00
_cell.angle_gamma   90.00
#
_symmetry.space_group_name_H-M   'P 1'
#
loop_
_entity.id
_entity.type
_entity.pdbx_description
1 polymer ?
#
loop_
_entity_poly.entity_id
_entity_poly.type
_entity_poly.pdbx_seq_one_letter_code
_entity_poly.pdbx_strand_id
1 'polypeptide(L)'
;MISLLLPLATRLVGERFAKLAAWGIVALIAAALIGGVVWWFNDTVEDARSDGVKAGVTAERAEAQGKALENVQTANETRAAVRDQRSRAAYDECVRSARNPANCERFLPE
;
A
#
# COMPACT_ATOMS: atom_id res chain seq x y z
N MET A 1 10.37 42.25 -69.82
CA MET A 1 9.53 41.06 -69.55
C MET A 1 9.82 40.39 -68.18
N ILE A 2 10.62 40.98 -67.29
CA ILE A 2 10.98 40.36 -65.98
C ILE A 2 10.04 40.84 -64.84
N SER A 3 9.32 41.95 -65.03
CA SER A 3 8.54 42.62 -63.99
C SER A 3 7.17 41.98 -63.67
N LEU A 4 6.69 41.03 -64.48
CA LEU A 4 5.40 40.36 -64.27
C LEU A 4 5.49 38.98 -63.58
N LEU A 5 6.68 38.40 -63.45
CA LEU A 5 6.88 37.09 -62.81
C LEU A 5 7.03 37.17 -61.28
N LEU A 6 7.53 38.29 -60.76
CA LEU A 6 7.70 38.53 -59.33
C LEU A 6 6.39 38.47 -58.49
N PRO A 7 5.26 39.08 -58.91
CA PRO A 7 4.02 39.05 -58.12
C PRO A 7 3.32 37.69 -58.13
N LEU A 8 3.62 36.82 -59.10
CA LEU A 8 3.04 35.48 -59.22
C LEU A 8 3.80 34.46 -58.35
N ALA A 9 5.13 34.55 -58.32
CA ALA A 9 5.97 33.71 -57.46
C ALA A 9 5.72 33.99 -55.96
N THR A 10 5.52 35.25 -55.58
CA THR A 10 5.26 35.64 -54.18
C THR A 10 3.88 35.19 -53.68
N ARG A 11 2.84 35.17 -54.52
CA ARG A 11 1.52 34.62 -54.16
C ARG A 11 1.54 33.10 -53.99
N LEU A 12 2.24 32.37 -54.87
CA LEU A 12 2.33 30.91 -54.82
C LEU A 12 3.11 30.43 -53.59
N VAL A 13 4.14 31.19 -53.20
CA VAL A 13 4.94 30.95 -52.00
C VAL A 13 4.12 31.27 -50.74
N GLY A 14 3.33 32.34 -50.73
CA GLY A 14 2.45 32.71 -49.61
C GLY A 14 1.38 31.67 -49.26
N GLU A 15 0.72 31.06 -50.25
CA GLU A 15 -0.28 30.00 -50.01
C GLU A 15 0.32 28.71 -49.45
N ARG A 16 1.55 28.37 -49.86
CA ARG A 16 2.29 27.19 -49.38
C ARG A 16 2.72 27.38 -47.92
N PHE A 17 3.17 28.58 -47.56
CA PHE A 17 3.48 28.95 -46.16
C PHE A 17 2.22 29.03 -45.29
N ALA A 18 1.11 29.56 -45.80
CA ALA A 18 -0.17 29.59 -45.09
C ALA A 18 -0.70 28.18 -44.80
N LYS A 19 -0.58 27.24 -45.76
CA LYS A 19 -0.94 25.83 -45.55
C LYS A 19 -0.04 25.12 -44.55
N LEU A 20 1.27 25.37 -44.58
CA LEU A 20 2.21 24.83 -43.60
C LEU A 20 1.96 25.38 -42.19
N ALA A 21 1.68 26.67 -42.06
CA ALA A 21 1.33 27.29 -40.79
C ALA A 21 0.00 26.75 -40.24
N ALA A 22 -1.00 26.55 -41.10
CA ALA A 22 -2.27 25.94 -40.72
C ALA A 22 -2.09 24.48 -40.25
N TRP A 23 -1.28 23.69 -40.95
CA TRP A 23 -0.93 22.33 -40.53
C TRP A 23 -0.13 22.30 -39.23
N GLY A 24 0.73 23.30 -38.99
CA GLY A 24 1.44 23.47 -37.72
C GLY A 24 0.49 23.64 -36.54
N ILE A 25 -0.55 24.47 -36.69
CA ILE A 25 -1.59 24.66 -35.65
C ILE A 25 -2.37 23.36 -35.44
N VAL A 26 -2.76 22.66 -36.51
CA VAL A 26 -3.46 21.37 -36.41
C VAL A 26 -2.60 20.33 -35.69
N ALA A 27 -1.30 20.27 -35.99
CA ALA A 27 -0.37 19.37 -35.33
C ALA A 27 -0.22 19.69 -33.84
N LEU A 28 -0.17 20.98 -33.46
CA LEU A 28 -0.13 21.40 -32.06
C LEU A 28 -1.41 21.04 -31.30
N ILE A 29 -2.58 21.25 -31.91
CA ILE A 29 -3.86 20.85 -31.32
C ILE A 29 -3.91 19.33 -31.14
N ALA A 30 -3.50 18.57 -32.16
CA ALA A 30 -3.43 17.11 -32.07
C ALA A 30 -2.48 16.65 -30.95
N ALA A 31 -1.30 17.26 -30.84
CA ALA A 31 -0.34 16.95 -29.78
C ALA A 31 -0.89 17.30 -28.38
N ALA A 32 -1.57 18.43 -28.24
CA ALA A 32 -2.20 18.84 -26.99
C ALA A 32 -3.33 17.88 -26.57
N LEU A 33 -4.14 17.42 -27.52
CA LEU A 33 -5.20 16.44 -27.27
C LEU A 33 -4.61 15.09 -26.84
N ILE A 34 -3.59 14.58 -27.55
CA ILE A 34 -2.91 13.33 -27.21
C ILE A 34 -2.25 13.44 -25.83
N GLY A 35 -1.53 14.53 -25.58
CA GLY A 35 -0.89 14.81 -24.29
C GLY A 35 -1.89 14.88 -23.15
N GLY A 36 -3.03 15.55 -23.36
CA GLY A 36 -4.11 15.63 -22.37
C GLY A 36 -4.73 14.27 -22.05
N VAL A 37 -4.96 13.43 -23.06
CA VAL A 37 -5.47 12.06 -22.85
C VAL A 37 -4.46 11.21 -22.08
N VAL A 38 -3.19 11.22 -22.47
CA VAL A 38 -2.13 10.45 -21.78
C VAL A 38 -1.98 10.91 -20.33
N TRP A 39 -1.98 12.22 -20.09
CA TRP A 39 -1.90 12.78 -18.74
C TRP A 39 -3.10 12.36 -17.88
N TRP A 40 -4.32 12.46 -18.40
CA TRP A 40 -5.54 12.05 -17.70
C TRP A 40 -5.54 10.56 -17.33
N PHE A 41 -5.11 9.69 -18.25
CA PHE A 41 -5.00 8.26 -17.97
C PHE A 41 -3.93 7.95 -16.93
N ASN A 42 -2.77 8.61 -16.98
CA ASN A 42 -1.71 8.37 -16.02
C ASN A 42 -2.10 8.83 -14.62
N ASP A 43 -2.71 10.00 -14.49
CA ASP A 43 -3.20 10.56 -13.23
C ASP A 43 -4.24 9.64 -12.57
N THR A 44 -5.22 9.17 -13.36
CA THR A 44 -6.27 8.26 -12.87
C THR A 44 -5.69 6.91 -12.39
N VAL A 45 -4.70 6.37 -13.11
CA VAL A 45 -4.06 5.09 -12.75
C VAL A 45 -3.18 5.26 -11.51
N GLU A 46 -2.48 6.38 -11.39
CA GLU A 46 -1.60 6.66 -10.25
C GLU A 46 -2.41 6.90 -8.97
N ASP A 47 -3.52 7.62 -9.05
CA ASP A 47 -4.45 7.80 -7.93
C ASP A 47 -5.05 6.47 -7.47
N ALA A 48 -5.58 5.67 -8.41
CA ALA A 48 -6.15 4.35 -8.10
C ALA A 48 -5.11 3.41 -7.47
N ARG A 49 -3.85 3.47 -7.94
CA ARG A 49 -2.74 2.70 -7.37
C ARG A 49 -2.38 3.21 -5.97
N SER A 50 -2.33 4.53 -5.76
CA SER A 50 -1.97 5.12 -4.47
C SER A 50 -3.00 4.76 -3.39
N ASP A 51 -4.29 4.77 -3.75
CA ASP A 51 -5.37 4.42 -2.83
C ASP A 51 -5.42 2.92 -2.56
N GLY A 52 -5.22 2.09 -3.58
CA GLY A 52 -5.08 0.64 -3.41
C GLY A 52 -3.90 0.26 -2.52
N VAL A 53 -2.74 0.92 -2.66
CA VAL A 53 -1.56 0.69 -1.83
C VAL A 53 -1.79 1.16 -0.39
N LYS A 54 -2.40 2.33 -0.16
CA LYS A 54 -2.76 2.80 1.19
C LYS A 54 -3.75 1.84 1.88
N ALA A 55 -4.74 1.35 1.14
CA ALA A 55 -5.70 0.38 1.66
C ALA A 55 -5.03 -0.96 2.00
N GLY A 56 -4.15 -1.46 1.12
CA GLY A 56 -3.38 -2.69 1.36
C GLY A 56 -2.47 -2.58 2.59
N VAL A 57 -1.70 -1.49 2.68
CA VAL A 57 -0.76 -1.28 3.82
C VAL A 57 -1.50 -1.13 5.15
N THR A 58 -2.67 -0.49 5.16
CA THR A 58 -3.48 -0.36 6.39
C THR A 58 -4.12 -1.68 6.79
N ALA A 59 -4.62 -2.47 5.83
CA ALA A 59 -5.17 -3.80 6.08
C ALA A 59 -4.10 -4.78 6.59
N GLU A 60 -2.94 -4.86 5.92
CA GLU A 60 -1.82 -5.71 6.36
C GLU A 60 -1.33 -5.32 7.75
N ARG A 61 -1.25 -4.01 8.04
CA ARG A 61 -0.82 -3.52 9.35
C ARG A 61 -1.85 -3.79 10.45
N ALA A 62 -3.15 -3.78 10.14
CA ALA A 62 -4.20 -4.15 11.10
C ALA A 62 -4.19 -5.66 11.37
N GLU A 63 -4.04 -6.48 10.32
CA GLU A 63 -3.97 -7.94 10.47
C GLU A 63 -2.70 -8.38 11.22
N ALA A 64 -1.54 -7.79 10.89
CA ALA A 64 -0.28 -8.07 11.58
C ALA A 64 -0.32 -7.66 13.06
N GLN A 65 -0.93 -6.52 13.38
CA GLN A 65 -1.12 -6.11 14.78
C GLN A 65 -2.08 -7.04 15.53
N GLY A 66 -3.17 -7.46 14.89
CA GLY A 66 -4.11 -8.43 15.47
C GLY A 66 -3.43 -9.77 15.79
N LYS A 67 -2.72 -10.35 14.81
CA LYS A 67 -1.95 -11.60 15.00
C LYS A 67 -0.85 -11.46 16.05
N ALA A 68 -0.18 -10.31 16.13
CA ALA A 68 0.83 -10.07 17.16
C ALA A 68 0.23 -10.03 18.57
N LEU A 69 -0.91 -9.37 18.75
CA LEU A 69 -1.62 -9.31 20.03
C LEU A 69 -2.14 -10.70 20.44
N GLU A 70 -2.73 -11.44 19.51
CA GLU A 70 -3.19 -12.81 19.74
C GLU A 70 -2.03 -13.71 20.18
N ASN A 71 -0.91 -13.68 19.46
CA ASN A 71 0.28 -14.46 19.82
C ASN A 71 0.83 -14.09 21.20
N VAL A 72 0.85 -12.80 21.56
CA VAL A 72 1.28 -12.36 22.90
C VAL A 72 0.30 -12.83 23.97
N GLN A 73 -1.00 -12.77 23.70
CA GLN A 73 -2.03 -13.23 24.63
C GLN A 73 -1.91 -14.74 24.85
N THR A 74 -1.83 -15.54 23.78
CA THR A 74 -1.64 -17.00 23.86
C THR A 74 -0.33 -17.34 24.58
N ALA A 75 0.76 -16.61 24.33
CA ALA A 75 2.02 -16.81 25.04
C ALA A 75 1.91 -16.49 26.54
N ASN A 76 1.15 -15.45 26.91
CA ASN A 76 0.90 -15.11 28.30
C ASN A 76 0.00 -16.12 29.00
N GLU A 77 -1.05 -16.60 28.34
CA GLU A 77 -1.93 -17.66 28.85
C GLU A 77 -1.15 -18.97 29.06
N THR A 78 -0.30 -19.34 28.10
CA THR A 78 0.58 -20.51 28.23
C THR A 78 1.56 -20.33 29.38
N ARG A 79 2.16 -19.15 29.55
CA ARG A 79 3.04 -18.86 30.70
C ARG A 79 2.30 -18.92 32.03
N ALA A 80 1.06 -18.44 32.08
CA ALA A 80 0.23 -18.52 33.28
C ALA A 80 -0.07 -19.99 33.61
N ALA A 81 -0.48 -20.79 32.63
CA ALA A 81 -0.75 -22.21 32.79
C ALA A 81 0.48 -23.01 33.24
N VAL A 82 1.67 -22.71 32.72
CA VAL A 82 2.93 -23.36 33.15
C VAL A 82 3.34 -22.93 34.56
N ARG A 83 3.06 -21.67 34.94
CA ARG A 83 3.38 -21.15 36.27
C ARG A 83 2.40 -21.66 37.33
N ASP A 84 1.17 -21.97 36.93
CA ASP A 84 0.19 -22.59 37.81
C ASP A 84 0.48 -24.09 38.00
N GLN A 85 1.24 -24.40 39.04
CA GLN A 85 1.55 -25.79 39.43
C GLN A 85 0.49 -26.36 40.39
N ARG A 86 -0.63 -25.67 40.61
CA ARG A 86 -1.65 -26.11 41.55
C ARG A 86 -2.38 -27.33 41.02
N SER A 87 -2.14 -28.45 41.68
CA SER A 87 -2.86 -29.68 41.44
C SER A 87 -2.81 -30.54 42.70
N ARG A 88 -3.88 -31.31 42.93
CA ARG A 88 -3.90 -32.27 44.05
C ARG A 88 -2.73 -33.27 43.96
N ALA A 89 -2.36 -33.69 42.75
CA ALA A 89 -1.21 -34.57 42.55
C ALA A 89 0.13 -33.93 42.96
N ALA A 90 0.34 -32.65 42.63
CA ALA A 90 1.55 -31.91 43.04
C ALA A 90 1.57 -31.67 44.56
N TYR A 91 0.41 -31.42 45.17
CA TYR A 91 0.28 -31.33 46.62
C TYR A 91 0.65 -32.66 47.31
N ASP A 92 0.05 -33.77 46.86
CA ASP A 92 0.28 -35.09 47.45
C ASP A 92 1.75 -35.51 47.37
N GLU A 93 2.41 -35.22 46.24
CA GLU A 93 3.83 -35.51 46.05
C GLU A 93 4.74 -34.58 46.89
N CYS A 94 4.37 -33.30 47.02
CA CYS A 94 5.06 -32.37 47.90
C CYS A 94 4.97 -32.83 49.37
N VAL A 95 3.78 -33.18 49.86
CA VAL A 95 3.58 -33.62 51.25
C VAL A 95 4.33 -34.92 51.53
N ARG A 96 4.47 -35.81 50.54
CA ARG A 96 5.21 -37.06 50.66
C ARG A 96 6.73 -36.86 50.83
N SER A 97 7.28 -35.79 50.25
CA SER A 97 8.73 -35.51 50.23
C SER A 97 9.17 -34.37 51.17
N ALA A 98 8.25 -33.50 51.59
CA ALA A 98 8.57 -32.32 52.38
C ALA A 98 8.75 -32.61 53.88
N ARG A 99 9.75 -31.97 54.49
CA ARG A 99 9.94 -31.96 55.95
C ARG A 99 8.92 -31.07 56.69
N ASN A 100 8.33 -30.09 56.00
CA ASN A 100 7.34 -29.18 56.56
C ASN A 100 6.14 -29.07 55.59
N PRO A 101 4.95 -29.59 55.96
CA PRO A 101 3.79 -29.63 55.07
C PRO A 101 3.19 -28.26 54.75
N ALA A 102 3.46 -27.22 55.56
CA ALA A 102 2.92 -25.87 55.32
C ALA A 102 3.43 -25.26 54.00
N ASN A 103 4.62 -25.63 53.53
CA ASN A 103 5.15 -25.15 52.24
C ASN A 103 4.42 -25.75 51.02
N CYS A 104 3.62 -26.80 51.21
CA CYS A 104 2.90 -27.46 50.13
C CYS A 104 1.52 -26.84 49.87
N GLU A 105 0.99 -26.01 50.77
CA GLU A 105 -0.31 -25.36 50.62
C GLU A 105 -0.43 -24.55 49.32
N ARG A 106 0.68 -24.03 48.78
CA ARG A 106 0.71 -23.33 47.49
C ARG A 106 0.25 -24.17 46.29
N PHE A 107 0.25 -25.49 46.41
CA PHE A 107 -0.14 -26.43 45.36
C PHE A 107 -1.60 -26.88 45.46
N LEU A 108 -2.31 -26.50 46.53
CA LEU A 108 -3.75 -26.75 46.62
C LEU A 108 -4.45 -25.94 45.53
N PRO A 109 -5.28 -26.58 44.68
CA PRO A 109 -6.18 -25.85 43.81
C PRO A 109 -7.18 -25.06 44.67
N GLU A 110 -7.45 -23.82 44.28
CA GLU A 110 -8.42 -22.95 44.96
C GLU A 110 -9.86 -23.47 44.82
#